data_AF-A0A969JWP0-F1
#
_entry.id   AF-A0A969JWP0-F1
#
_cell.length_a   1.000
_cell.length_b   1.000
_cell.length_c   1.000
_cell.angle_alpha   90.00
_cell.angle_beta   90.00
_cell.angle_gamma   90.00
#
_symmetry.space_group_name_H-M   'P 1'
#
loop_
_entity.id
_entity.type
_entity.pdbx_description
1 polymer ?
#
loop_
_entity_poly.entity_id
_entity_poly.type
_entity_poly.pdbx_seq_one_letter_code
_entity_poly.pdbx_strand_id
1 'polypeptide(L)'
;MPDFESAFRPVLDEIERRAAVAGSFVDKDLYRIYIATLWANMVMDPAEAGLAETDLEPLHDYLNGAIARILGAEHTLTDCFRFLNTKAGELAMDRSRMTSTHRDLLTYFCSMILDPEGHRKWAQDIASQ
;
A
#
# COMPACT_ATOMS: atom_id res chain seq x y z
N MET A 1 17.45 8.05 12.40
CA MET A 1 16.31 8.15 11.48
C MET A 1 16.84 7.87 10.09
N PRO A 2 16.30 6.88 9.37
CA PRO A 2 16.74 6.53 8.03
C PRO A 2 16.56 7.70 7.06
N ASP A 3 17.40 7.77 6.04
CA ASP A 3 17.18 8.66 4.89
C ASP A 3 16.20 8.00 3.92
N PHE A 4 14.91 8.21 4.15
CA PHE A 4 13.86 7.63 3.31
C PHE A 4 13.86 8.18 1.89
N GLU A 5 14.28 9.44 1.70
CA GLU A 5 14.37 10.02 0.37
C GLU A 5 15.38 9.21 -0.46
N SER A 6 16.61 9.02 0.04
CA SER A 6 17.61 8.24 -0.69
C SER A 6 17.22 6.77 -0.87
N ALA A 7 16.55 6.15 0.11
CA ALA A 7 16.23 4.72 0.08
C ALA A 7 14.99 4.41 -0.78
N PHE A 8 13.95 5.23 -0.71
CA PHE A 8 12.64 4.93 -1.30
C PHE A 8 12.33 5.76 -2.54
N ARG A 9 13.02 6.89 -2.80
CA ARG A 9 12.82 7.64 -4.06
C ARG A 9 12.94 6.76 -5.31
N PRO A 10 13.96 5.89 -5.47
CA PRO A 10 14.05 5.05 -6.65
C PRO A 10 12.86 4.08 -6.82
N VAL A 11 12.33 3.59 -5.70
CA VAL A 11 11.16 2.69 -5.69
C VAL A 11 9.90 3.47 -6.08
N LEU A 12 9.73 4.69 -5.54
CA LEU A 12 8.61 5.57 -5.86
C LEU A 12 8.64 6.00 -7.34
N ASP A 13 9.82 6.35 -7.86
CA ASP A 13 9.99 6.70 -9.27
C ASP A 13 9.63 5.53 -10.18
N GLU A 14 9.98 4.30 -9.79
CA GLU A 14 9.59 3.09 -10.52
C GLU A 14 8.07 2.83 -10.44
N ILE A 15 7.43 3.08 -9.29
CA ILE A 15 5.97 3.00 -9.13
C ILE A 15 5.29 4.01 -10.06
N GLU A 16 5.73 5.27 -10.04
CA GLU A 16 5.22 6.32 -10.91
C GLU A 16 5.41 5.97 -12.39
N ARG A 17 6.59 5.46 -12.76
CA ARG A 17 6.88 5.03 -14.13
C ARG A 17 6.01 3.87 -14.59
N ARG A 18 5.72 2.89 -13.72
CA ARG A 18 4.83 1.77 -14.03
C ARG A 18 3.37 2.19 -14.11
N ALA A 19 2.98 3.17 -13.31
CA ALA A 19 1.65 3.76 -13.35
C ALA A 19 1.50 4.79 -14.49
N ALA A 20 2.59 5.20 -15.16
CA ALA A 20 2.52 6.16 -16.24
C ALA A 20 1.80 5.61 -17.48
N VAL A 21 0.82 6.37 -17.96
CA VAL A 21 0.15 6.21 -19.25
C VAL A 21 0.62 7.32 -20.20
N ALA A 22 0.34 7.16 -21.50
CA ALA A 22 0.87 8.01 -22.58
C ALA A 22 0.90 9.51 -22.22
N GLY A 23 2.06 10.14 -22.44
CA GLY A 23 2.21 11.59 -22.29
C GLY A 23 2.28 12.10 -20.85
N SER A 24 2.88 11.35 -19.92
CA SER A 24 3.13 11.70 -18.50
C SER A 24 1.93 11.70 -17.55
N PHE A 25 0.77 11.21 -17.99
CA PHE A 25 -0.36 10.97 -17.10
C PHE A 25 -0.10 9.74 -16.23
N VAL A 26 -0.58 9.75 -14.98
CA VAL A 26 -0.47 8.60 -14.08
C VAL A 26 -1.83 7.94 -13.91
N ASP A 27 -1.89 6.63 -14.14
CA ASP A 27 -3.01 5.78 -13.73
C ASP A 27 -3.04 5.71 -12.21
N LYS A 28 -3.96 6.48 -11.63
CA LYS A 28 -4.11 6.63 -10.18
C LYS A 28 -4.53 5.33 -9.50
N ASP A 29 -5.22 4.43 -10.19
CA ASP A 29 -5.68 3.17 -9.59
C ASP A 29 -4.50 2.19 -9.51
N LEU A 30 -3.70 2.12 -10.57
CA LEU A 30 -2.47 1.32 -10.57
C LEU A 30 -1.44 1.86 -9.56
N TYR A 31 -1.32 3.18 -9.43
CA TYR A 31 -0.49 3.81 -8.40
C TYR A 31 -0.93 3.42 -6.98
N ARG A 32 -2.24 3.45 -6.68
CA ARG A 32 -2.79 3.03 -5.38
C ARG A 32 -2.47 1.57 -5.06
N ILE A 33 -2.56 0.68 -6.05
CA ILE A 33 -2.19 -0.74 -5.87
C ILE A 33 -0.72 -0.87 -5.51
N TYR A 34 0.17 -0.23 -6.27
CA TYR A 34 1.61 -0.36 -6.04
C TYR A 34 2.07 0.25 -4.72
N ILE A 35 1.54 1.42 -4.33
CA ILE A 35 1.93 2.04 -3.06
C ILE A 35 1.41 1.25 -1.85
N ALA A 36 0.18 0.71 -1.93
CA ALA A 36 -0.35 -0.17 -0.91
C ALA A 36 0.46 -1.48 -0.79
N THR A 37 0.94 -2.00 -1.93
CA THR A 37 1.81 -3.18 -1.96
C THR A 37 3.16 -2.90 -1.32
N LEU A 38 3.77 -1.76 -1.62
CA LEU A 38 5.01 -1.33 -0.97
C LEU A 38 4.83 -1.30 0.54
N TRP A 39 3.79 -0.63 1.03
CA TRP A 39 3.51 -0.55 2.46
C TRP A 39 3.28 -1.91 3.10
N ALA A 40 2.47 -2.77 2.49
CA ALA A 40 2.22 -4.12 2.97
C ALA A 40 3.53 -4.90 3.16
N ASN A 41 4.44 -4.84 2.19
CA ASN A 41 5.74 -5.51 2.29
C ASN A 41 6.59 -4.94 3.44
N MET A 42 6.60 -3.62 3.63
CA MET A 42 7.38 -2.98 4.71
C MET A 42 6.85 -3.33 6.10
N VAL A 43 5.54 -3.49 6.26
CA VAL A 43 4.95 -3.92 7.54
C VAL A 43 5.16 -5.41 7.79
N MET A 44 5.14 -6.23 6.73
CA MET A 44 5.35 -7.68 6.85
C MET A 44 6.77 -8.03 7.28
N ASP A 45 7.78 -7.39 6.68
CA ASP A 45 9.18 -7.59 7.03
C ASP A 45 10.00 -6.29 6.84
N PRO A 46 10.01 -5.40 7.85
CA PRO A 46 10.79 -4.17 7.77
C PRO A 46 12.30 -4.42 7.67
N ALA A 47 12.79 -5.56 8.17
CA ALA A 47 14.21 -5.87 8.20
C ALA A 47 14.78 -6.15 6.80
N GLU A 48 13.97 -6.68 5.87
CA GLU A 48 14.35 -6.81 4.45
C GLU A 48 14.69 -5.46 3.80
N ALA A 49 14.08 -4.38 4.26
CA ALA A 49 14.37 -3.02 3.84
C ALA A 49 15.43 -2.30 4.71
N GLY A 50 16.03 -3.00 5.67
CA GLY A 50 16.97 -2.43 6.63
C GLY A 50 16.32 -1.46 7.62
N LEU A 51 15.02 -1.62 7.88
CA LEU A 51 14.24 -0.79 8.80
C LEU A 51 13.99 -1.51 10.12
N ALA A 52 13.87 -0.75 11.20
CA ALA A 52 13.28 -1.22 12.44
C ALA A 52 11.77 -0.97 12.43
N GLU A 53 11.01 -1.68 13.29
CA GLU A 53 9.57 -1.41 13.47
C GLU A 53 9.29 0.05 13.84
N THR A 54 10.19 0.69 14.60
CA THR A 54 10.09 2.11 14.99
C THR A 54 10.24 3.07 13.82
N ASP A 55 10.76 2.61 12.67
CA ASP A 55 10.89 3.42 11.47
C ASP A 55 9.61 3.39 10.59
N LEU A 56 8.64 2.52 10.89
CA LEU A 56 7.43 2.35 10.09
C LEU A 56 6.52 3.58 10.13
N GLU A 57 6.33 4.20 11.29
CA GLU A 57 5.51 5.42 11.42
C GLU A 57 6.15 6.60 10.66
N PRO A 58 7.45 6.92 10.82
CA PRO A 58 8.13 7.89 9.98
C PRO A 58 8.07 7.58 8.47
N LEU A 59 8.17 6.30 8.08
CA LEU A 59 8.04 5.89 6.68
C LEU A 59 6.60 6.11 6.18
N HIS A 60 5.59 5.79 6.97
CA HIS A 60 4.19 6.03 6.63
C HIS A 60 3.93 7.51 6.29
N ASP A 61 4.47 8.43 7.10
CA ASP A 61 4.35 9.87 6.86
C ASP A 61 5.08 10.29 5.58
N TYR A 62 6.28 9.76 5.35
CA TYR A 62 7.02 9.98 4.11
C TYR A 62 6.23 9.50 2.88
N LEU A 63 5.63 8.32 2.94
CA LEU A 63 4.80 7.77 1.86
C LEU A 63 3.54 8.60 1.63
N ASN A 64 2.90 9.13 2.68
CA ASN A 64 1.78 10.07 2.53
C ASN A 64 2.19 11.34 1.78
N GLY A 65 3.40 11.85 2.05
CA GLY A 65 3.97 12.97 1.27
C GLY A 65 4.13 12.63 -0.21
N ALA A 66 4.59 11.41 -0.53
CA ALA A 66 4.69 10.95 -1.92
C ALA A 66 3.32 10.82 -2.60
N ILE A 67 2.35 10.20 -1.90
CA ILE A 67 0.98 10.02 -2.37
C ILE A 67 0.31 11.36 -2.67
N ALA A 68 0.49 12.35 -1.79
CA ALA A 68 -0.10 13.67 -1.94
C ALA A 68 0.30 14.36 -3.26
N ARG A 69 1.52 14.12 -3.76
CA ARG A 69 2.01 14.69 -5.03
C ARG A 69 1.32 14.13 -6.26
N ILE A 70 0.84 12.88 -6.20
CA ILE A 70 0.26 12.17 -7.35
C ILE A 70 -1.27 12.14 -7.29
N LEU A 71 -1.82 11.86 -6.11
CA LEU A 71 -3.25 11.69 -5.92
C LEU A 71 -3.96 12.98 -5.55
N GLY A 72 -3.32 13.85 -4.76
CA GLY A 72 -3.90 15.05 -4.13
C GLY A 72 -3.63 15.05 -2.62
N ALA A 73 -3.55 16.25 -2.00
CA ALA A 73 -3.19 16.40 -0.59
C ALA A 73 -4.22 15.84 0.40
N GLU A 74 -5.44 15.60 -0.07
CA GLU A 74 -6.53 14.95 0.64
C GLU A 74 -6.42 13.43 0.71
N HIS A 75 -5.44 12.84 0.02
CA HIS A 75 -5.27 11.39 -0.08
C HIS A 75 -4.06 10.90 0.71
N THR A 76 -4.29 9.83 1.45
CA THR A 76 -3.32 9.13 2.29
C THR A 76 -3.17 7.67 1.86
N LEU A 77 -2.21 6.99 2.46
CA LEU A 77 -2.02 5.56 2.33
C LEU A 77 -3.26 4.79 2.80
N THR A 78 -3.92 5.23 3.88
CA THR A 78 -5.20 4.66 4.33
C THR A 78 -6.29 4.81 3.27
N ASP A 79 -6.34 5.93 2.54
CA ASP A 79 -7.30 6.10 1.44
C ASP A 79 -7.02 5.15 0.27
N CYS A 80 -5.76 4.78 0.04
CA CYS A 80 -5.41 3.75 -0.94
C CYS A 80 -6.01 2.40 -0.55
N PHE A 81 -5.87 1.98 0.71
CA PHE A 81 -6.53 0.74 1.20
C PHE A 81 -8.05 0.85 1.17
N ARG A 82 -8.63 2.02 1.50
CA ARG A 82 -10.08 2.23 1.39
C ARG A 82 -10.57 2.07 -0.05
N PHE A 83 -9.83 2.60 -1.02
CA PHE A 83 -10.13 2.41 -2.44
C PHE A 83 -10.05 0.93 -2.85
N LEU A 84 -9.01 0.21 -2.43
CA LEU A 84 -8.85 -1.22 -2.74
C LEU A 84 -10.01 -2.06 -2.19
N ASN A 85 -10.59 -1.65 -1.06
CA ASN A 85 -11.78 -2.27 -0.47
C ASN A 85 -13.11 -1.83 -1.11
N THR A 86 -13.09 -1.31 -2.35
CA THR A 86 -14.29 -0.98 -3.13
C THR A 86 -14.40 -1.85 -4.38
N LYS A 87 -15.59 -1.93 -4.98
CA LYS A 87 -15.78 -2.59 -6.29
C LYS A 87 -14.86 -2.05 -7.38
N ALA A 88 -14.56 -0.74 -7.37
CA ALA A 88 -13.65 -0.15 -8.34
C ALA A 88 -12.20 -0.62 -8.10
N GLY A 89 -11.79 -0.70 -6.82
CA GLY A 89 -10.49 -1.25 -6.42
C GLY A 89 -10.35 -2.73 -6.80
N GLU A 90 -11.37 -3.55 -6.56
CA GLU A 90 -11.42 -4.96 -6.98
C GLU A 90 -11.21 -5.10 -8.50
N LEU A 91 -11.92 -4.30 -9.30
CA LEU A 91 -11.75 -4.30 -10.75
C LEU A 91 -10.36 -3.83 -11.20
N ALA A 92 -9.77 -2.86 -10.50
CA ALA A 92 -8.41 -2.40 -10.77
C ALA A 92 -7.39 -3.52 -10.48
N MET A 93 -7.57 -4.25 -9.38
CA MET A 93 -6.79 -5.42 -9.00
C MET A 93 -6.91 -6.57 -10.03
N ASP A 94 -8.08 -6.76 -10.62
CA ASP A 94 -8.28 -7.75 -11.70
C ASP A 94 -7.53 -7.33 -12.97
N ARG A 95 -7.63 -6.05 -13.35
CA ARG A 95 -6.99 -5.50 -14.56
C ARG A 95 -5.47 -5.53 -14.49
N SER A 96 -4.89 -5.40 -13.29
CA SER A 96 -3.44 -5.48 -13.10
C SER A 96 -2.89 -6.92 -13.17
N ARG A 97 -3.74 -7.93 -13.42
CA ARG A 97 -3.37 -9.36 -13.49
C ARG A 97 -2.66 -9.84 -12.22
N MET A 98 -3.09 -9.31 -11.08
CA MET A 98 -2.53 -9.65 -9.79
C MET A 98 -2.76 -11.12 -9.44
N THR A 99 -1.78 -11.76 -8.83
CA THR A 99 -1.89 -13.15 -8.35
C THR A 99 -2.88 -13.23 -7.18
N SER A 100 -3.43 -14.42 -6.91
CA SER A 100 -4.29 -14.64 -5.75
C SER A 100 -3.59 -14.30 -4.44
N THR A 101 -2.33 -14.74 -4.27
CA THR A 101 -1.54 -14.45 -3.07
C THR A 101 -1.36 -12.94 -2.82
N HIS A 102 -1.09 -12.17 -3.86
CA HIS A 102 -0.93 -10.71 -3.72
C HIS A 102 -2.26 -10.03 -3.42
N ARG A 103 -3.36 -10.49 -4.02
CA ARG A 103 -4.71 -10.03 -3.65
C ARG A 103 -5.04 -10.31 -2.20
N ASP A 104 -4.76 -11.52 -1.73
CA ASP A 104 -5.04 -11.95 -0.36
C ASP A 104 -4.26 -11.10 0.63
N LEU A 105 -2.99 -10.78 0.32
CA LEU A 105 -2.17 -9.86 1.11
C LEU A 105 -2.82 -8.47 1.23
N LEU A 106 -3.20 -7.85 0.11
CA LEU A 106 -3.81 -6.52 0.14
C LEU A 106 -5.17 -6.53 0.86
N THR A 107 -5.95 -7.59 0.69
CA THR A 107 -7.25 -7.77 1.35
C THR A 107 -7.08 -7.94 2.86
N TYR A 108 -6.08 -8.72 3.28
CA TYR A 108 -5.70 -8.88 4.68
C TYR A 108 -5.38 -7.51 5.31
N PHE A 109 -4.54 -6.70 4.67
CA PHE A 109 -4.23 -5.35 5.15
C PHE A 109 -5.43 -4.40 5.13
N CYS A 110 -6.34 -4.50 4.14
CA CYS A 110 -7.59 -3.75 4.15
C CYS A 110 -8.40 -4.07 5.42
N SER A 111 -8.54 -5.35 5.77
CA SER A 111 -9.27 -5.74 6.98
C SER A 111 -8.60 -5.21 8.26
N MET A 112 -7.27 -5.33 8.36
CA MET A 112 -6.51 -4.90 9.53
C MET A 112 -6.55 -3.39 9.75
N ILE A 113 -6.42 -2.61 8.67
CA ILE A 113 -6.34 -1.14 8.71
C ILE A 113 -7.73 -0.51 8.84
N LEU A 114 -8.73 -1.03 8.12
CA LEU A 114 -10.04 -0.41 8.01
C LEU A 114 -11.06 -0.95 9.04
N ASP A 115 -10.91 -2.19 9.50
CA ASP A 115 -11.72 -2.79 10.56
C ASP A 115 -10.86 -3.59 11.56
N PRO A 116 -10.05 -2.92 12.39
CA PRO A 116 -9.17 -3.59 13.34
C PRO A 116 -9.92 -4.48 14.35
N GLU A 117 -11.18 -4.16 14.67
CA GLU A 117 -11.98 -4.96 15.60
C GLU A 117 -12.49 -6.24 14.95
N GLY A 118 -13.06 -6.15 13.75
CA GLY A 118 -13.46 -7.32 12.98
C GLY A 118 -12.27 -8.22 12.65
N HIS A 119 -11.12 -7.62 12.31
CA HIS A 119 -9.88 -8.35 12.08
C HIS A 119 -9.43 -9.15 13.31
N ARG A 120 -9.46 -8.54 14.51
CA ARG A 120 -9.11 -9.23 15.76
C ARG A 120 -10.03 -10.41 16.06
N LYS A 121 -11.34 -10.27 15.83
CA LYS A 121 -12.31 -11.37 16.02
C LYS A 121 -12.04 -12.52 15.05
N TRP A 122 -11.86 -12.22 13.77
CA TRP A 122 -11.50 -13.21 12.75
C TRP A 122 -10.19 -13.95 13.08
N ALA A 123 -9.15 -13.23 13.53
CA ALA A 123 -7.88 -13.84 13.92
C ALA A 123 -8.03 -14.77 15.13
N GLN A 124 -8.88 -14.43 16.10
CA GLN A 124 -9.20 -15.27 17.26
C GLN A 124 -9.97 -16.54 16.84
N ASP A 125 -10.91 -16.42 15.91
CA ASP A 125 -11.70 -17.55 15.41
C ASP A 125 -10.85 -18.55 14.61
N ILE A 126 -9.78 -18.09 13.94
CA ILE A 126 -8.79 -18.96 13.28
C ILE A 126 -7.88 -19.63 14.29
N ALA A 127 -7.39 -18.89 15.29
CA ALA A 127 -6.49 -19.44 16.31
C ALA A 127 -7.15 -20.49 17.22
N SER A 128 -8.49 -20.54 17.23
CA SER A 128 -9.30 -21.46 18.04
C SER A 128 -9.71 -22.74 17.30
N GLN A 129 -9.25 -22.93 16.05
CA GLN A 129 -9.46 -24.15 15.23
C GLN A 129 -8.19 -24.99 15.18
#